data_AF-A0A1F0E4M8-F1
#
_entry.id   AF-A0A1F0E4M8-F1
#
_cell.length_a   1.000
_cell.length_b   1.000
_cell.length_c   1.000
_cell.angle_alpha   90.00
_cell.angle_beta   90.00
_cell.angle_gamma   90.00
#
_symmetry.space_group_name_H-M   'P 1'
#
loop_
_entity.id
_entity.type
_entity.pdbx_description
1 polymer ?
#
loop_
_entity_poly.entity_id
_entity_poly.type
_entity_poly.pdbx_seq_one_letter_code
_entity_poly.pdbx_strand_id
1 'polypeptide(L)'
;TDSVAQEVMSEVKNIEAEYQALMQKEAERKEEFKQEKETLEKEVQELKERQLGREELYAKLKEDSKVRWHRDEYKKLLKRFDEYYNKLEQKIADKEQQIAELTKLLEVLN
;
A
#
# COMPACT_ATOMS: atom_id res chain seq x y z
N THR A 1 43.85 -39.06 -12.96
CA THR A 1 42.72 -38.59 -12.14
C THR A 1 41.60 -38.24 -13.08
N ASP A 2 40.38 -38.64 -12.75
CA ASP A 2 39.28 -38.85 -13.68
C ASP A 2 38.69 -37.52 -14.20
N SER A 3 38.83 -37.25 -15.51
CA SER A 3 38.36 -36.00 -16.15
C SER A 3 36.86 -35.77 -15.92
N VAL A 4 36.09 -36.86 -15.91
CA VAL A 4 34.65 -36.85 -15.64
C VAL A 4 34.36 -36.38 -14.22
N ALA A 5 35.15 -36.80 -13.24
CA ALA A 5 34.99 -36.36 -11.86
C ALA A 5 35.28 -34.85 -11.70
N GLN A 6 36.23 -34.30 -12.47
CA GLN A 6 36.51 -32.85 -12.45
C GLN A 6 35.37 -32.03 -13.05
N GLU A 7 34.77 -32.50 -14.14
CA GLU A 7 33.62 -31.86 -14.79
C GLU A 7 32.39 -31.83 -13.87
N VAL A 8 32.04 -32.98 -13.28
CA VAL A 8 30.94 -33.08 -12.31
C VAL A 8 31.17 -32.16 -11.10
N MET A 9 32.39 -32.11 -10.57
CA MET A 9 32.71 -31.19 -9.45
C MET A 9 32.58 -29.72 -9.85
N SER A 10 32.85 -29.36 -11.11
CA SER A 10 32.70 -27.98 -11.60
C SER A 10 31.22 -27.60 -11.78
N GLU A 11 30.39 -28.52 -12.29
CA GLU A 11 28.95 -28.31 -12.42
C GLU A 11 28.28 -28.14 -11.05
N VAL A 12 28.62 -28.98 -10.07
CA VAL A 12 28.07 -28.85 -8.71
C VAL A 12 28.41 -27.50 -8.10
N LYS A 13 29.64 -27.00 -8.26
CA LYS A 13 30.03 -25.66 -7.78
C LYS A 13 29.26 -24.54 -8.47
N ASN A 14 29.00 -24.68 -9.77
CA ASN A 14 28.22 -23.69 -10.51
C ASN A 14 26.76 -23.69 -10.02
N ILE A 15 26.16 -24.87 -9.82
CA ILE A 15 24.80 -25.01 -9.28
C ILE A 15 24.73 -24.40 -7.87
N GLU A 16 25.71 -24.65 -7.01
CA GLU A 16 25.78 -24.05 -5.68
C GLU A 16 25.85 -22.52 -5.76
N ALA A 17 26.67 -21.96 -6.66
CA ALA A 17 26.77 -20.52 -6.86
C ALA A 17 25.46 -19.91 -7.38
N GLU A 18 24.80 -20.55 -8.34
CA GLU A 18 23.49 -20.14 -8.86
C GLU A 18 22.42 -20.17 -7.77
N TYR A 19 22.40 -21.20 -6.94
CA TYR A 19 21.49 -21.30 -5.80
C TYR A 19 21.72 -20.18 -4.78
N GLN A 20 22.98 -19.89 -4.42
CA GLN A 20 23.30 -18.78 -3.51
C GLN A 20 22.86 -17.42 -4.08
N ALA A 21 23.08 -17.19 -5.38
CA ALA A 21 22.62 -15.97 -6.04
C ALA A 21 21.09 -15.86 -6.07
N LEU A 22 20.38 -16.99 -6.22
CA LEU A 22 18.92 -17.02 -6.17
C LEU A 22 18.40 -16.66 -4.78
N MET A 23 18.97 -17.26 -3.73
CA MET A 23 18.62 -16.97 -2.34
C MET A 23 18.81 -15.49 -1.97
N GLN A 24 19.87 -14.85 -2.48
CA GLN A 24 20.10 -13.42 -2.28
C GLN A 24 19.01 -12.57 -2.95
N LYS A 25 18.66 -12.89 -4.21
CA LYS A 25 17.58 -12.18 -4.92
C LYS A 25 16.22 -12.33 -4.23
N GLU A 26 15.92 -13.51 -3.71
CA GLU A 26 14.69 -13.75 -2.93
C GLU A 26 14.66 -12.90 -1.65
N ALA A 27 15.79 -12.82 -0.94
CA ALA A 27 15.91 -11.99 0.26
C ALA A 27 15.75 -10.49 -0.05
N GLU A 28 16.40 -10.00 -1.11
CA GLU A 28 16.27 -8.61 -1.59
C GLU A 28 14.81 -8.31 -1.94
N ARG A 29 14.16 -9.18 -2.71
CA ARG A 29 12.76 -8.99 -3.12
C ARG A 29 11.81 -8.97 -1.93
N LYS A 30 12.04 -9.84 -0.95
CA LYS A 30 11.26 -9.87 0.29
C LYS A 30 11.41 -8.58 1.09
N GLU A 31 12.60 -7.99 1.11
CA GLU A 31 12.85 -6.72 1.77
C GLU A 31 12.16 -5.55 1.06
N GLU A 32 12.19 -5.52 -0.28
CA GLU A 32 11.43 -4.54 -1.08
C GLU A 32 9.93 -4.56 -0.73
N PHE A 33 9.32 -5.75 -0.65
CA PHE A 33 7.90 -5.88 -0.30
C PHE A 33 7.59 -5.40 1.12
N LYS A 34 8.50 -5.57 2.08
CA LYS A 34 8.32 -5.04 3.44
C LYS A 34 8.35 -3.52 3.45
N GLN A 35 9.30 -2.92 2.74
CA GLN A 35 9.44 -1.46 2.65
C GLN A 35 8.24 -0.82 1.94
N GLU A 36 7.76 -1.46 0.86
CA GLU A 36 6.54 -1.01 0.17
C GLU A 36 5.33 -1.07 1.09
N LYS A 37 5.15 -2.19 1.81
CA LYS A 37 4.06 -2.36 2.79
C LYS A 37 4.10 -1.27 3.87
N GLU A 38 5.27 -1.04 4.49
CA GLU A 38 5.42 0.00 5.52
C GLU A 38 5.09 1.40 4.97
N THR A 39 5.52 1.68 3.75
CA THR A 39 5.21 2.95 3.07
C THR A 39 3.71 3.13 2.88
N LEU A 40 3.01 2.09 2.41
CA LEU A 40 1.56 2.12 2.22
C LEU A 40 0.81 2.26 3.55
N GLU A 41 1.26 1.57 4.61
CA GLU A 41 0.66 1.68 5.95
C GLU A 41 0.75 3.11 6.49
N LYS A 42 1.90 3.78 6.31
CA LYS A 42 2.07 5.20 6.66
C LYS A 42 1.15 6.10 5.85
N GLU A 43 1.07 5.91 4.53
CA GLU A 43 0.18 6.70 3.68
C GLU A 43 -1.30 6.53 4.07
N VAL A 44 -1.74 5.29 4.35
CA VAL A 44 -3.11 5.03 4.81
C VAL A 44 -3.39 5.75 6.13
N GLN A 45 -2.45 5.72 7.07
CA GLN A 45 -2.57 6.42 8.35
C GLN A 45 -2.73 7.94 8.14
N GLU A 46 -1.88 8.56 7.32
CA GLU A 46 -1.98 10.00 7.02
C GLU A 46 -3.31 10.36 6.34
N LEU A 47 -3.81 9.52 5.43
CA LEU A 47 -5.10 9.75 4.77
C LEU A 47 -6.28 9.67 5.76
N LYS A 48 -6.23 8.75 6.72
CA LYS A 48 -7.24 8.62 7.79
C LYS A 48 -7.22 9.81 8.75
N GLU A 49 -6.04 10.31 9.12
CA GLU A 49 -5.92 11.52 9.96
C GLU A 49 -6.51 12.77 9.27
N ARG A 50 -6.29 12.91 7.95
CA ARG A 50 -6.90 13.98 7.15
C ARG A 50 -8.42 13.88 7.08
N GLN A 51 -8.98 12.67 7.24
CA GLN A 51 -10.43 12.45 7.28
C GLN A 51 -11.03 12.92 8.60
N LEU A 52 -10.45 12.49 9.72
CA LEU A 52 -10.92 12.79 11.09
C LEU A 52 -11.00 14.30 11.39
N GLY A 53 -10.03 15.09 10.92
CA GLY A 53 -9.94 16.52 11.23
C GLY A 53 -11.02 17.42 10.60
N ARG A 54 -12.02 16.84 9.90
CA ARG A 54 -12.95 17.59 9.07
C ARG A 54 -14.42 17.19 9.25
N GLU A 55 -14.71 16.21 10.11
CA GLU A 55 -16.08 15.82 10.47
C GLU A 55 -16.88 17.00 11.04
N GLU A 56 -16.25 17.85 11.87
CA GLU A 56 -16.88 19.05 12.42
C GLU A 56 -17.24 20.08 11.34
N LEU A 57 -16.35 20.30 10.37
CA LEU A 57 -16.61 21.22 9.27
C LEU A 57 -17.74 20.70 8.40
N TYR A 58 -17.76 19.40 8.13
CA TYR A 58 -18.83 18.74 7.40
C TYR A 58 -20.19 18.88 8.10
N ALA A 59 -20.23 18.63 9.42
CA ALA A 59 -21.45 18.78 10.22
C ALA A 59 -21.97 20.23 10.20
N LYS A 60 -21.08 21.21 10.41
CA LYS A 60 -21.44 22.64 10.32
C LYS A 60 -21.98 23.01 8.94
N LEU A 61 -21.31 22.56 7.88
CA LEU A 61 -21.71 22.85 6.51
C LEU A 61 -23.07 22.24 6.16
N LYS A 62 -23.35 21.04 6.65
CA LYS A 62 -24.64 20.37 6.48
C LYS A 62 -25.77 21.16 7.15
N GLU A 63 -25.57 21.67 8.36
CA GLU A 63 -26.57 22.51 9.03
C GLU A 63 -26.74 23.87 8.35
N ASP A 64 -25.63 24.55 8.01
CA ASP A 64 -25.68 25.84 7.32
C ASP A 64 -26.38 25.74 5.95
N SER A 65 -26.22 24.62 5.24
CA SER A 65 -26.91 24.32 3.98
C SER A 65 -28.43 24.16 4.09
N LYS A 66 -28.99 24.16 5.31
CA LYS A 66 -30.44 24.11 5.55
C LYS A 66 -31.03 25.48 5.89
N VAL A 67 -30.31 26.29 6.67
CA VAL A 67 -30.88 27.47 7.35
C VAL A 67 -30.31 28.82 6.93
N ARG A 68 -29.15 28.88 6.24
CA ARG A 68 -28.49 30.15 5.92
C ARG A 68 -29.06 30.83 4.67
N TRP A 69 -28.88 32.16 4.59
CA TRP A 69 -29.28 32.97 3.43
C TRP A 69 -28.70 32.49 2.10
N HIS A 70 -27.42 32.09 2.09
CA HIS A 70 -26.74 31.57 0.90
C HIS A 70 -26.84 30.05 0.79
N ARG A 71 -28.00 29.48 1.16
CA ARG A 71 -28.26 28.04 1.23
C ARG A 71 -27.71 27.25 0.04
N ASP A 72 -27.96 27.75 -1.17
CA ASP A 72 -27.60 27.03 -2.39
C ASP A 72 -26.08 27.02 -2.63
N GLU A 73 -25.35 28.04 -2.18
CA GLU A 73 -23.88 28.04 -2.18
C GLU A 73 -23.32 27.05 -1.15
N TYR A 74 -23.92 26.98 0.04
CA TYR A 74 -23.59 25.96 1.04
C TYR A 74 -23.83 24.54 0.52
N LYS A 75 -24.93 24.30 -0.21
CA LYS A 75 -25.21 22.99 -0.85
C LYS A 75 -24.18 22.62 -1.91
N LYS A 76 -23.73 23.58 -2.74
CA LYS A 76 -22.65 23.35 -3.72
C LYS A 76 -21.33 23.00 -3.02
N LEU A 77 -21.04 23.65 -1.90
CA LEU A 77 -19.85 23.35 -1.10
C LEU A 77 -19.97 21.96 -0.48
N LEU A 78 -21.12 21.61 0.08
CA LEU A 78 -21.38 20.28 0.68
C LEU A 78 -21.18 19.16 -0.35
N LYS A 79 -21.73 19.32 -1.55
CA LYS A 79 -21.56 18.34 -2.64
C LYS A 79 -20.08 18.12 -3.00
N ARG A 80 -19.29 19.21 -3.07
CA ARG A 80 -17.84 19.10 -3.33
C ARG A 80 -17.09 18.39 -2.20
N PHE A 81 -17.53 18.58 -0.96
CA PHE A 81 -17.01 17.84 0.17
C PHE A 81 -17.33 16.35 0.07
N ASP A 82 -18.58 15.98 -0.22
CA ASP A 82 -18.99 14.59 -0.42
C ASP A 82 -18.16 13.91 -1.53
N GLU A 83 -18.04 14.57 -2.68
CA GLU A 83 -17.25 14.06 -3.82
C GLU A 83 -15.77 13.85 -3.46
N TYR A 84 -15.17 14.76 -2.69
CA TYR A 84 -13.79 14.63 -2.23
C TYR A 84 -13.64 13.45 -1.26
N TYR A 85 -14.56 13.29 -0.31
CA TYR A 85 -14.49 12.22 0.68
C TYR A 85 -14.70 10.85 0.10
N ASN A 86 -15.65 10.69 -0.81
CA ASN A 86 -15.88 9.41 -1.47
C ASN A 86 -14.62 8.96 -2.22
N LYS A 87 -13.90 9.89 -2.86
CA LYS A 87 -12.62 9.59 -3.52
C LYS A 87 -11.51 9.26 -2.52
N LEU A 88 -11.46 9.95 -1.39
CA LEU A 88 -10.50 9.68 -0.33
C LEU A 88 -10.72 8.28 0.26
N GLU A 89 -11.96 7.92 0.54
CA GLU A 89 -12.36 6.62 1.07
C GLU A 89 -12.02 5.49 0.09
N GLN A 90 -12.33 5.66 -1.20
CA GLN A 90 -11.92 4.71 -2.24
C GLN A 90 -10.40 4.53 -2.26
N LYS A 91 -9.64 5.62 -2.20
CA LYS A 91 -8.17 5.56 -2.21
C LYS A 91 -7.61 4.85 -0.96
N ILE A 92 -8.23 5.02 0.20
CA ILE A 92 -7.87 4.31 1.42
C ILE A 92 -8.14 2.81 1.23
N ALA A 93 -9.34 2.44 0.76
CA ALA A 93 -9.72 1.05 0.55
C ALA A 93 -8.80 0.32 -0.45
N ASP A 94 -8.46 0.96 -1.57
CA ASP A 94 -7.54 0.41 -2.57
C ASP A 94 -6.15 0.12 -1.96
N LYS A 95 -5.64 1.04 -1.12
CA LYS A 95 -4.35 0.87 -0.45
C LYS A 95 -4.37 -0.19 0.64
N GLU A 96 -5.46 -0.27 1.41
CA GLU A 96 -5.65 -1.34 2.39
C GLU A 96 -5.70 -2.71 1.72
N GLN A 97 -6.33 -2.81 0.56
CA GLN A 97 -6.30 -4.02 -0.25
C GLN A 97 -4.86 -4.37 -0.69
N GLN A 98 -4.08 -3.39 -1.20
CA GLN A 98 -2.69 -3.62 -1.59
C GLN A 98 -1.83 -4.08 -0.40
N ILE A 99 -2.01 -3.51 0.79
CA ILE A 99 -1.34 -3.95 2.02
C ILE A 99 -1.72 -5.40 2.36
N ALA A 100 -3.00 -5.76 2.22
CA ALA A 100 -3.47 -7.12 2.49
C ALA A 100 -2.86 -8.13 1.51
N GLU A 101 -2.74 -7.78 0.23
CA GLU A 101 -2.09 -8.59 -0.80
C GLU A 101 -0.60 -8.77 -0.52
N LEU A 102 0.13 -7.69 -0.22
CA LEU A 102 1.54 -7.74 0.18
C LEU A 102 1.75 -8.57 1.43
N THR A 103 0.84 -8.49 2.40
CA THR A 103 0.89 -9.30 3.62
C THR A 103 0.81 -10.79 3.30
N LYS A 104 -0.14 -11.21 2.46
CA LYS A 104 -0.26 -12.62 2.03
C LYS A 104 0.98 -13.10 1.27
N LEU A 105 1.54 -12.26 0.40
CA LEU A 105 2.78 -12.59 -0.32
C LEU A 105 3.94 -12.79 0.65
N LEU A 106 4.11 -11.89 1.61
CA LEU A 106 5.16 -11.99 2.63
C LEU A 106 5.00 -13.21 3.54
N GLU A 107 3.77 -13.65 3.81
CA GLU A 107 3.48 -14.89 4.55
C GLU A 107 3.91 -16.14 3.78
N VAL A 108 3.68 -16.19 2.46
CA VAL A 108 4.12 -17.31 1.62
C VAL A 108 5.64 -17.34 1.45
N LEU A 109 6.31 -16.18 1.53
CA LEU A 109 7.77 -16.05 1.46
C LEU A 109 8.46 -16.29 2.82
N ASN A 110 7.73 -16.58 3.90
CA ASN A 110 8.27 -16.92 5.23
C ASN A 110 8.44 -18.43 5.41
#